data_AF-A0A5E4QV26-F1
#
_entry.id   AF-A0A5E4QV26-F1
#
_cell.length_a   1.000
_cell.length_b   1.000
_cell.length_c   1.000
_cell.angle_alpha   90.00
_cell.angle_beta   90.00
_cell.angle_gamma   90.00
#
_symmetry.space_group_name_H-M   'P 1'
#
loop_
_entity.id
_entity.type
_entity.pdbx_description
1 polymer ?
#
loop_
_entity_poly.entity_id
_entity_poly.type
_entity_poly.pdbx_seq_one_letter_code
_entity_poly.pdbx_strand_id
1 'polypeptide(L)'
;MLVRWSLALLCGASAGVTVAAAPTAPLTPPAACDSLLLRKPPPLPQNFREYEAAVVQVARAFTELLEQGVADETKATALARAAARTPLQPPPAAVALGAPILHLGVLYITETARLIVFQQNNSASLQQFWRTLASPWNSSLVLWSNAWFSCEESFGWWAGTSAARGTGPHRAAAALFRRLPSIPCEESMYEWLGGSPLCDNLTTDCEAVPSQTDDRMLEYQCKCSSDHWHATGGNWISGRKLSEIGQLSCTPCGLGSNSTACLPEVFRAVLLGANLSGMLLCLIIGLIVFKKRKSKAVAMGMWTVLEVVLIGAMFMYGSAASQYISSARWRCVTGAWLRELGFVASYGSVVLRLWVLRIVAAMIIGAGCYLAAFTATSACEETVGGGCARTSWHHVTAAAEILLLMAGLRISYAARNANVPFQERCWLAACLWLEGTCGVSWRMSALAGVAPERSPLAAAARAHLSSGGEEPTSEEVRAELKRLYLQLEVMRSTSLRCNNPHISKRRGGRKNPHRRFSLQALQARRGGKNKSSTAEASDVGDVSRTPEDSICSAEGPSHYTEGETQA
;
A
#
# COMPACT_ATOMS: atom_id res chain seq x y z
N MET A 1 30.58 -37.40 -11.34
CA MET A 1 30.75 -37.28 -9.87
C MET A 1 31.71 -36.16 -9.46
N LEU A 2 32.90 -36.01 -10.06
CA LEU A 2 33.92 -35.03 -9.66
C LEU A 2 33.42 -33.58 -9.46
N VAL A 3 32.54 -33.06 -10.32
CA VAL A 3 31.96 -31.70 -10.21
C VAL A 3 31.26 -31.45 -8.85
N ARG A 4 30.75 -32.50 -8.19
CA ARG A 4 30.00 -32.37 -6.92
C ARG A 4 30.91 -32.11 -5.71
N TRP A 5 32.22 -32.38 -5.82
CA TRP A 5 33.18 -32.15 -4.73
C TRP A 5 33.75 -30.73 -4.74
N SER A 6 33.90 -30.11 -5.90
CA SER A 6 34.48 -28.77 -6.04
C SER A 6 33.66 -27.65 -5.39
N LEU A 7 32.33 -27.80 -5.28
CA LEU A 7 31.48 -26.80 -4.61
C LEU A 7 31.57 -26.85 -3.08
N ALA A 8 31.88 -28.01 -2.48
CA ALA A 8 31.90 -28.15 -1.02
C ALA A 8 33.07 -27.39 -0.37
N LEU A 9 34.22 -27.34 -1.03
CA LEU A 9 35.47 -26.77 -0.50
C LEU A 9 35.50 -25.24 -0.43
N LEU A 10 34.54 -24.53 -1.03
CA LEU A 10 34.45 -23.07 -1.04
C LEU A 10 33.45 -22.49 -0.02
N CYS A 11 32.74 -23.35 0.73
CA CYS A 11 31.64 -22.93 1.62
C CYS A 11 31.98 -23.01 3.13
N GLY A 12 33.16 -23.48 3.50
CA GLY A 12 33.51 -23.85 4.88
C GLY A 12 34.35 -22.83 5.64
N ALA A 13 33.86 -21.60 5.89
CA ALA A 13 34.59 -20.60 6.68
C ALA A 13 33.70 -19.53 7.37
N SER A 14 33.03 -19.91 8.47
CA SER A 14 32.53 -18.94 9.46
C SER A 14 32.51 -19.56 10.86
N ALA A 15 33.35 -19.06 11.78
CA ALA A 15 33.45 -19.60 13.13
C ALA A 15 32.22 -19.26 13.98
N GLY A 16 31.73 -20.23 14.76
CA GLY A 16 30.65 -20.02 15.72
C GLY A 16 31.14 -19.28 16.96
N VAL A 17 30.58 -18.10 17.25
CA VAL A 17 30.82 -17.37 18.50
C VAL A 17 29.71 -17.73 19.49
N THR A 18 30.02 -18.58 20.47
CA THR A 18 29.09 -18.94 21.55
C THR A 18 29.06 -17.85 22.62
N VAL A 19 28.08 -16.95 22.55
CA VAL A 19 27.79 -16.01 23.65
C VAL A 19 26.98 -16.74 24.73
N ALA A 20 27.43 -16.65 25.98
CA ALA A 20 26.77 -17.31 27.10
C ALA A 20 25.42 -16.66 27.43
N ALA A 21 24.40 -17.47 27.71
CA ALA A 21 23.11 -16.99 28.21
C ALA A 21 23.21 -16.60 29.69
N ALA A 22 22.75 -15.39 30.03
CA ALA A 22 22.54 -14.99 31.42
C ALA A 22 21.23 -15.58 31.95
N PRO A 23 21.13 -15.91 33.26
CA PRO A 23 19.93 -16.53 33.82
C PRO A 23 18.79 -15.52 33.98
N THR A 24 17.82 -15.56 33.08
CA THR A 24 16.51 -14.92 33.30
C THR A 24 15.75 -15.69 34.38
N ALA A 25 15.34 -15.01 35.45
CA ALA A 25 14.53 -15.62 36.49
C ALA A 25 13.16 -16.08 35.92
N PRO A 26 12.61 -17.22 36.40
CA PRO A 26 11.31 -17.70 35.94
C PRO A 26 10.20 -16.81 36.51
N LEU A 27 9.72 -15.87 35.69
CA LEU A 27 8.41 -15.25 35.92
C LEU A 27 7.35 -16.34 35.70
N THR A 28 6.55 -16.60 36.73
CA THR A 28 5.42 -17.53 36.65
C THR A 28 4.46 -17.09 35.55
N PRO A 29 4.00 -17.99 34.65
CA PRO A 29 3.00 -17.62 33.65
C PRO A 29 1.71 -17.18 34.37
N PRO A 30 0.99 -16.17 33.85
CA PRO A 30 -0.25 -15.69 34.45
C PRO A 30 -1.32 -16.79 34.41
N ALA A 31 -1.57 -17.40 35.57
CA ALA A 31 -2.45 -18.57 35.73
C ALA A 31 -3.95 -18.23 35.71
N ALA A 32 -4.37 -17.33 34.81
CA ALA A 32 -5.75 -17.06 34.43
C ALA A 32 -5.78 -16.32 33.08
N CYS A 33 -6.48 -16.85 32.07
CA CYS A 33 -6.93 -15.99 30.97
C CYS A 33 -8.25 -15.33 31.35
N ASP A 34 -8.15 -14.16 31.95
CA ASP A 34 -9.24 -13.19 31.96
C ASP A 34 -9.38 -12.55 30.56
N SER A 35 -10.61 -12.34 30.09
CA SER A 35 -10.82 -11.76 28.75
C SER A 35 -10.43 -10.27 28.73
N LEU A 36 -9.33 -9.91 28.07
CA LEU A 36 -8.92 -8.51 27.92
C LEU A 36 -9.94 -7.74 27.06
N LEU A 37 -10.57 -6.71 27.63
CA LEU A 37 -11.57 -5.86 26.97
C LEU A 37 -10.99 -4.46 26.72
N LEU A 38 -11.02 -4.00 25.47
CA LEU A 38 -10.52 -2.68 25.07
C LEU A 38 -11.50 -1.57 25.45
N ARG A 39 -10.99 -0.36 25.70
CA ARG A 39 -11.80 0.81 26.08
C ARG A 39 -12.33 1.55 24.85
N LYS A 40 -11.53 1.61 23.79
CA LYS A 40 -11.92 2.20 22.50
C LYS A 40 -12.50 1.13 21.56
N PRO A 41 -13.48 1.48 20.69
CA PRO A 41 -13.88 0.60 19.60
C PRO A 41 -12.74 0.49 18.56
N PRO A 42 -12.49 -0.69 17.97
CA PRO A 42 -11.48 -0.87 16.94
C PRO A 42 -11.88 -0.12 15.66
N PRO A 43 -10.91 0.22 14.78
CA PRO A 43 -11.19 0.93 13.53
C PRO A 43 -12.27 0.24 12.70
N LEU A 44 -13.14 1.05 12.08
CA LEU A 44 -14.26 0.54 11.31
C LEU A 44 -13.76 -0.18 10.04
N PRO A 45 -14.22 -1.42 9.77
CA PRO A 45 -13.82 -2.15 8.56
C PRO A 45 -14.38 -1.46 7.30
N GLN A 46 -13.66 -1.53 6.18
CA GLN A 46 -14.04 -0.87 4.93
C GLN A 46 -15.48 -1.21 4.50
N ASN A 47 -15.87 -2.49 4.64
CA ASN A 47 -17.18 -3.01 4.27
C ASN A 47 -18.26 -2.83 5.36
N PHE A 48 -18.06 -1.98 6.37
CA PHE A 48 -18.95 -1.87 7.56
C PHE A 48 -20.45 -1.75 7.23
N ARG A 49 -20.81 -1.02 6.16
CA ARG A 49 -22.21 -0.83 5.73
C ARG A 49 -22.91 -2.14 5.33
N GLU A 50 -22.17 -3.15 4.87
CA GLU A 50 -22.73 -4.45 4.49
C GLU A 50 -23.08 -5.27 5.73
N TYR A 51 -22.24 -5.22 6.77
CA TYR A 51 -22.51 -5.85 8.07
C TYR A 51 -23.64 -5.12 8.81
N GLU A 52 -23.70 -3.78 8.71
CA GLU A 52 -24.82 -2.98 9.23
C GLU A 52 -26.15 -3.39 8.60
N ALA A 53 -26.19 -3.58 7.27
CA ALA A 53 -27.37 -4.07 6.58
C ALA A 53 -27.71 -5.53 6.97
N ALA A 54 -26.72 -6.41 7.00
CA ALA A 54 -26.90 -7.83 7.31
C ALA A 54 -27.41 -8.07 8.74
N VAL A 55 -26.81 -7.45 9.77
CA VAL A 55 -27.28 -7.61 11.16
C VAL A 55 -28.70 -7.07 11.34
N VAL A 56 -29.06 -6.00 10.63
CA VAL A 56 -30.42 -5.45 10.62
C VAL A 56 -31.42 -6.38 9.94
N GLN A 57 -31.03 -7.04 8.85
CA GLN A 57 -31.87 -8.04 8.18
C GLN A 57 -32.09 -9.27 9.06
N VAL A 58 -31.02 -9.78 9.71
CA VAL A 58 -31.09 -10.92 10.63
C VAL A 58 -31.95 -10.61 11.85
N ALA A 59 -31.81 -9.41 12.45
CA ALA A 59 -32.65 -8.97 13.56
C ALA A 59 -34.14 -8.83 13.17
N ARG A 60 -34.45 -8.40 11.94
CA ARG A 60 -35.83 -8.38 11.41
C ARG A 60 -36.37 -9.79 11.20
N ALA A 61 -35.64 -10.66 10.51
CA ALA A 61 -36.07 -12.05 10.29
C ALA A 61 -36.34 -12.79 11.62
N PHE A 62 -35.57 -12.52 12.67
CA PHE A 62 -35.83 -13.07 14.01
C PHE A 62 -37.04 -12.42 14.70
N THR A 63 -37.26 -11.12 14.50
CA THR A 63 -38.50 -10.42 14.92
C THR A 63 -39.74 -11.04 14.26
N GLU A 64 -39.69 -11.29 12.95
CA GLU A 64 -40.80 -11.86 12.18
C GLU A 64 -41.20 -13.26 12.67
N LEU A 65 -40.22 -14.10 13.08
CA LEU A 65 -40.48 -15.39 13.72
C LEU A 65 -41.15 -15.26 15.09
N LEU A 66 -40.82 -14.21 15.86
CA LEU A 66 -41.46 -13.91 17.14
C LEU A 66 -42.89 -13.38 16.96
N GLU A 67 -43.14 -12.55 15.95
CA GLU A 67 -44.47 -12.00 15.61
C GLU A 67 -45.42 -13.10 15.11
N GLN A 68 -44.90 -14.10 14.40
CA GLN A 68 -45.64 -15.28 13.97
C GLN A 68 -45.90 -16.30 15.10
N GLY A 69 -45.25 -16.15 16.26
CA GLY A 69 -45.40 -17.08 17.40
C GLY A 69 -44.75 -18.46 17.19
N VAL A 70 -43.78 -18.57 16.27
CA VAL A 70 -43.11 -19.83 15.90
C VAL A 70 -41.59 -19.78 16.07
N ALA A 71 -41.08 -18.92 16.95
CA ALA A 71 -39.65 -18.75 17.24
C ALA A 71 -39.09 -19.83 18.19
N ASP A 72 -38.75 -21.00 17.65
CA ASP A 72 -38.13 -22.11 18.39
C ASP A 72 -36.58 -22.06 18.32
N GLU A 73 -35.91 -22.76 19.25
CA GLU A 73 -34.44 -22.95 19.23
C GLU A 73 -33.91 -23.48 17.90
N THR A 74 -34.63 -24.43 17.29
CA THR A 74 -34.28 -25.04 15.99
C THR A 74 -34.28 -24.01 14.86
N LYS A 75 -35.24 -23.08 14.86
CA LYS A 75 -35.39 -22.03 13.84
C LYS A 75 -34.44 -20.86 14.09
N ALA A 76 -34.23 -20.47 15.35
CA ALA A 76 -33.18 -19.52 15.73
C ALA A 76 -31.79 -20.06 15.31
N THR A 77 -31.53 -21.34 15.56
CA THR A 77 -30.31 -22.03 15.11
C THR A 77 -30.19 -22.08 13.58
N ALA A 78 -31.28 -22.37 12.86
CA ALA A 78 -31.28 -22.35 11.40
C ALA A 78 -31.01 -20.93 10.84
N LEU A 79 -31.61 -19.90 11.44
CA LEU A 79 -31.39 -18.50 11.08
C LEU A 79 -29.95 -18.05 11.39
N ALA A 80 -29.39 -18.44 12.55
CA ALA A 80 -27.99 -18.16 12.89
C ALA A 80 -27.01 -18.84 11.92
N ARG A 81 -27.28 -20.09 11.52
CA ARG A 81 -26.50 -20.82 10.49
C ARG A 81 -26.66 -20.24 9.08
N ALA A 82 -27.82 -19.66 8.75
CA ALA A 82 -28.02 -18.95 7.48
C ALA A 82 -27.30 -17.60 7.48
N ALA A 83 -27.42 -16.81 8.56
CA ALA A 83 -26.68 -15.57 8.77
C ALA A 83 -25.16 -15.78 8.71
N ALA A 84 -24.67 -16.87 9.31
CA ALA A 84 -23.27 -17.30 9.24
C ALA A 84 -22.74 -17.56 7.82
N ARG A 85 -23.63 -17.85 6.87
CA ARG A 85 -23.32 -18.14 5.45
C ARG A 85 -23.66 -16.97 4.53
N THR A 86 -23.93 -15.78 5.07
CA THR A 86 -24.09 -14.57 4.25
C THR A 86 -22.78 -14.24 3.53
N PRO A 87 -22.83 -13.81 2.25
CA PRO A 87 -21.63 -13.51 1.46
C PRO A 87 -21.06 -12.13 1.84
N LEU A 88 -20.61 -12.02 3.09
CA LEU A 88 -19.85 -10.89 3.62
C LEU A 88 -18.35 -11.20 3.50
N GLN A 89 -17.53 -10.16 3.33
CA GLN A 89 -16.09 -10.32 3.18
C GLN A 89 -15.33 -9.55 4.28
N PRO A 90 -14.65 -10.25 5.23
CA PRO A 90 -14.68 -11.70 5.48
C PRO A 90 -16.03 -12.22 6.02
N PRO A 91 -16.33 -13.53 5.93
CA PRO A 91 -17.55 -14.09 6.51
C PRO A 91 -17.58 -13.91 8.05
N PRO A 92 -18.76 -13.85 8.69
CA PRO A 92 -18.87 -13.74 10.13
C PRO A 92 -18.29 -14.98 10.85
N ALA A 93 -17.47 -14.73 11.87
CA ALA A 93 -16.83 -15.77 12.70
C ALA A 93 -17.79 -16.35 13.76
N ALA A 94 -18.78 -15.56 14.18
CA ALA A 94 -19.90 -16.05 14.98
C ALA A 94 -21.17 -15.20 14.74
N VAL A 95 -22.33 -15.76 15.07
CA VAL A 95 -23.63 -15.08 15.06
C VAL A 95 -24.36 -15.36 16.38
N ALA A 96 -24.86 -14.32 17.04
CA ALA A 96 -25.76 -14.47 18.18
C ALA A 96 -27.15 -13.88 17.91
N LEU A 97 -28.18 -14.54 18.43
CA LEU A 97 -29.58 -14.12 18.43
C LEU A 97 -30.11 -14.15 19.87
N GLY A 98 -30.97 -13.20 20.24
CA GLY A 98 -31.52 -13.11 21.60
C GLY A 98 -32.93 -12.51 21.66
N ALA A 99 -33.84 -13.24 22.31
CA ALA A 99 -35.21 -12.85 22.59
C ALA A 99 -35.50 -13.09 24.09
N PRO A 100 -35.29 -12.09 24.96
CA PRO A 100 -35.27 -12.30 26.42
C PRO A 100 -36.61 -12.74 27.00
N ILE A 101 -37.73 -12.42 26.34
CA ILE A 101 -39.09 -12.77 26.79
C ILE A 101 -39.42 -14.25 26.61
N LEU A 102 -38.77 -14.93 25.66
CA LEU A 102 -38.80 -16.39 25.53
C LEU A 102 -37.62 -17.08 26.26
N HIS A 103 -36.76 -16.30 26.93
CA HIS A 103 -35.44 -16.72 27.41
C HIS A 103 -34.56 -17.39 26.33
N LEU A 104 -34.85 -17.13 25.05
CA LEU A 104 -34.21 -17.78 23.92
C LEU A 104 -32.97 -16.99 23.49
N GLY A 105 -31.79 -17.55 23.78
CA GLY A 105 -30.50 -17.07 23.29
C GLY A 105 -29.76 -18.18 22.55
N VAL A 106 -29.23 -17.87 21.36
CA VAL A 106 -28.47 -18.82 20.53
C VAL A 106 -27.24 -18.12 19.97
N LEU A 107 -26.05 -18.68 20.27
CA LEU A 107 -24.77 -18.30 19.70
C LEU A 107 -24.25 -19.46 18.82
N TYR A 108 -23.90 -19.16 17.57
CA TYR A 108 -23.30 -20.12 16.64
C TYR A 108 -21.93 -19.61 16.20
N ILE A 109 -20.87 -20.37 16.49
CA ILE A 109 -19.49 -20.09 16.09
C ILE A 109 -19.22 -20.87 14.80
N THR A 110 -18.76 -20.19 13.76
CA THR A 110 -18.70 -20.78 12.41
C THR A 110 -17.47 -21.66 12.21
N GLU A 111 -16.34 -21.25 12.79
CA GLU A 111 -15.02 -21.88 12.69
C GLU A 111 -14.95 -23.26 13.35
N THR A 112 -15.46 -23.38 14.58
CA THR A 112 -15.57 -24.66 15.31
C THR A 112 -16.90 -25.38 15.07
N ALA A 113 -17.78 -24.81 14.23
CA ALA A 113 -19.19 -25.21 14.03
C ALA A 113 -20.01 -25.34 15.33
N ARG A 114 -19.53 -24.77 16.44
CA ARG A 114 -20.07 -24.96 17.80
C ARG A 114 -21.35 -24.15 17.98
N LEU A 115 -22.39 -24.82 18.49
CA LEU A 115 -23.65 -24.20 18.89
C LEU A 115 -23.69 -24.07 20.41
N ILE A 116 -23.99 -22.87 20.91
CA ILE A 116 -24.17 -22.56 22.33
C ILE A 116 -25.55 -21.92 22.48
N VAL A 117 -26.51 -22.72 22.94
CA VAL A 117 -27.78 -22.22 23.46
C VAL A 117 -27.51 -21.58 24.83
N PHE A 118 -28.33 -20.61 25.25
CA PHE A 118 -28.18 -19.90 26.52
C PHE A 118 -28.17 -20.86 27.73
N GLN A 119 -26.96 -21.19 28.22
CA GLN A 119 -26.74 -22.04 29.39
C GLN A 119 -26.31 -21.21 30.61
N GLN A 120 -26.53 -21.76 31.81
CA GLN A 120 -26.08 -21.17 33.08
C GLN A 120 -24.56 -21.24 33.30
N ASN A 121 -23.84 -22.06 32.52
CA ASN A 121 -22.37 -22.09 32.55
C ASN A 121 -21.80 -20.93 31.71
N ASN A 122 -21.22 -19.94 32.38
CA ASN A 122 -21.07 -18.57 31.84
C ASN A 122 -19.61 -18.09 31.86
N SER A 123 -18.77 -18.63 30.97
CA SER A 123 -17.35 -18.26 30.83
C SER A 123 -17.17 -16.77 30.52
N ALA A 124 -16.03 -16.19 30.91
CA ALA A 124 -15.77 -14.75 30.76
C ALA A 124 -15.83 -14.27 29.29
N SER A 125 -15.35 -15.12 28.37
CA SER A 125 -15.53 -15.03 26.91
C SER A 125 -17.01 -14.94 26.50
N LEU A 126 -17.84 -15.90 26.94
CA LEU A 126 -19.26 -15.97 26.63
C LEU A 126 -20.02 -14.71 27.10
N GLN A 127 -19.65 -14.16 28.26
CA GLN A 127 -20.21 -12.91 28.76
C GLN A 127 -20.00 -11.73 27.80
N GLN A 128 -18.89 -11.66 27.06
CA GLN A 128 -18.64 -10.56 26.10
C GLN A 128 -19.56 -10.67 24.86
N PHE A 129 -19.83 -11.89 24.39
CA PHE A 129 -20.81 -12.13 23.31
C PHE A 129 -22.22 -11.68 23.74
N TRP A 130 -22.67 -12.05 24.94
CA TRP A 130 -23.98 -11.64 25.47
C TRP A 130 -24.06 -10.13 25.75
N ARG A 131 -23.01 -9.50 26.31
CA ARG A 131 -22.92 -8.03 26.48
C ARG A 131 -23.05 -7.30 25.15
N THR A 132 -22.35 -7.77 24.11
CA THR A 132 -22.42 -7.19 22.77
C THR A 132 -23.82 -7.32 22.17
N LEU A 133 -24.46 -8.49 22.30
CA LEU A 133 -25.83 -8.74 21.85
C LEU A 133 -26.87 -7.86 22.59
N ALA A 134 -26.63 -7.55 23.87
CA ALA A 134 -27.49 -6.69 24.68
C ALA A 134 -27.28 -5.19 24.44
N SER A 135 -26.12 -4.77 23.92
CA SER A 135 -25.80 -3.34 23.72
C SER A 135 -26.82 -2.51 22.89
N PRO A 136 -27.46 -3.02 21.82
CA PRO A 136 -28.48 -2.28 21.08
C PRO A 136 -29.88 -2.43 21.71
N TRP A 137 -30.05 -3.12 22.84
CA TRP A 137 -31.39 -3.40 23.36
C TRP A 137 -32.20 -2.12 23.64
N ASN A 138 -31.53 -1.08 24.16
CA ASN A 138 -32.16 0.22 24.45
C ASN A 138 -32.20 1.16 23.24
N SER A 139 -31.43 0.93 22.17
CA SER A 139 -31.37 1.81 21.00
C SER A 139 -31.65 1.07 19.69
N SER A 140 -32.63 1.52 18.91
CA SER A 140 -32.94 0.94 17.59
C SER A 140 -31.90 1.25 16.50
N LEU A 141 -30.68 1.61 16.91
CA LEU A 141 -29.53 1.85 16.04
C LEU A 141 -28.82 0.51 15.74
N VAL A 142 -27.75 0.59 14.95
CA VAL A 142 -26.74 -0.46 14.85
C VAL A 142 -25.52 0.03 15.61
N LEU A 143 -24.93 -0.83 16.43
CA LEU A 143 -23.75 -0.51 17.22
C LEU A 143 -22.57 -1.38 16.77
N TRP A 144 -21.38 -0.78 16.79
CA TRP A 144 -20.10 -1.47 16.67
C TRP A 144 -19.54 -1.67 18.08
N SER A 145 -19.21 -2.89 18.45
CA SER A 145 -18.72 -3.20 19.79
C SER A 145 -17.27 -2.72 20.00
N ASN A 146 -16.88 -2.54 21.26
CA ASN A 146 -15.47 -2.64 21.62
C ASN A 146 -14.94 -4.04 21.27
N ALA A 147 -13.64 -4.16 21.06
CA ALA A 147 -13.00 -5.44 20.85
C ALA A 147 -12.55 -6.08 22.16
N TRP A 148 -12.46 -7.40 22.19
CA TRP A 148 -11.90 -8.17 23.29
C TRP A 148 -11.04 -9.32 22.78
N PHE A 149 -10.09 -9.76 23.60
CA PHE A 149 -9.31 -10.96 23.35
C PHE A 149 -10.00 -12.19 23.96
N SER A 150 -9.91 -13.33 23.27
CA SER A 150 -10.33 -14.63 23.79
C SER A 150 -9.16 -15.60 23.71
N CYS A 151 -8.96 -16.39 24.78
CA CYS A 151 -8.02 -17.52 24.80
C CYS A 151 -8.74 -18.89 24.69
N GLU A 152 -10.08 -18.91 24.68
CA GLU A 152 -10.83 -20.16 24.69
C GLU A 152 -10.76 -20.84 23.32
N GLU A 153 -10.11 -22.02 23.27
CA GLU A 153 -9.88 -22.90 22.11
C GLU A 153 -9.09 -22.31 20.93
N SER A 154 -9.01 -20.98 20.78
CA SER A 154 -8.43 -20.33 19.60
C SER A 154 -8.13 -18.85 19.87
N PHE A 155 -6.88 -18.55 20.26
CA PHE A 155 -6.41 -17.19 20.57
C PHE A 155 -6.79 -16.16 19.49
N GLY A 156 -7.25 -14.99 19.90
CA GLY A 156 -7.44 -13.87 18.99
C GLY A 156 -8.45 -12.82 19.42
N TRP A 157 -8.46 -11.73 18.65
CA TRP A 157 -9.34 -10.59 18.83
C TRP A 157 -10.72 -10.83 18.23
N TRP A 158 -11.76 -10.40 18.95
CA TRP A 158 -13.15 -10.44 18.54
C TRP A 158 -13.77 -9.04 18.59
N ALA A 159 -14.65 -8.73 17.63
CA ALA A 159 -15.52 -7.56 17.63
C ALA A 159 -16.81 -7.86 16.84
N GLY A 160 -17.88 -7.10 17.05
CA GLY A 160 -19.16 -7.37 16.38
C GLY A 160 -20.05 -6.15 16.10
N THR A 161 -20.81 -6.23 15.00
CA THR A 161 -21.96 -5.35 14.76
C THR A 161 -23.20 -5.94 15.42
N SER A 162 -23.95 -5.14 16.18
CA SER A 162 -25.18 -5.57 16.85
C SER A 162 -26.36 -4.65 16.51
N ALA A 163 -27.58 -5.20 16.45
CA ALA A 163 -28.81 -4.43 16.25
C ALA A 163 -30.02 -5.08 16.94
N ALA A 164 -30.95 -4.26 17.43
CA ALA A 164 -32.24 -4.70 17.96
C ALA A 164 -33.41 -4.22 17.09
N ARG A 165 -34.41 -5.08 16.87
CA ARG A 165 -35.61 -4.83 16.05
C ARG A 165 -36.87 -5.34 16.76
N GLY A 166 -38.04 -5.05 16.22
CA GLY A 166 -39.33 -5.34 16.85
C GLY A 166 -39.74 -4.36 17.95
N THR A 167 -40.99 -4.49 18.39
CA THR A 167 -41.63 -3.66 19.41
C THR A 167 -42.36 -4.50 20.45
N GLY A 168 -42.41 -4.04 21.70
CA GLY A 168 -43.10 -4.75 22.78
C GLY A 168 -42.55 -6.18 22.96
N PRO A 169 -43.42 -7.22 23.01
CA PRO A 169 -43.00 -8.58 23.31
C PRO A 169 -42.19 -9.27 22.21
N HIS A 170 -42.27 -8.80 20.96
CA HIS A 170 -41.56 -9.40 19.82
C HIS A 170 -40.19 -8.75 19.55
N ARG A 171 -39.66 -7.96 20.49
CA ARG A 171 -38.34 -7.31 20.33
C ARG A 171 -37.24 -8.38 20.35
N ALA A 172 -36.40 -8.37 19.32
CA ALA A 172 -35.29 -9.30 19.11
C ALA A 172 -33.96 -8.54 18.93
N ALA A 173 -32.86 -9.13 19.39
CA ALA A 173 -31.51 -8.68 19.08
C ALA A 173 -30.77 -9.71 18.22
N ALA A 174 -29.89 -9.21 17.35
CA ALA A 174 -28.90 -10.00 16.62
C ALA A 174 -27.53 -9.33 16.69
N ALA A 175 -26.47 -10.14 16.66
CA ALA A 175 -25.09 -9.69 16.54
C ALA A 175 -24.31 -10.57 15.55
N LEU A 176 -23.52 -9.94 14.68
CA LEU A 176 -22.58 -10.58 13.77
C LEU A 176 -21.16 -10.25 14.24
N PHE A 177 -20.36 -11.28 14.52
CA PHE A 177 -19.02 -11.16 15.05
C PHE A 177 -17.97 -11.49 13.99
N ARG A 178 -16.79 -10.88 14.10
CA ARG A 178 -15.60 -11.17 13.30
C ARG A 178 -14.40 -11.43 14.21
N ARG A 179 -13.41 -12.16 13.71
CA ARG A 179 -12.04 -12.02 14.19
C ARG A 179 -11.41 -10.73 13.65
N LEU A 180 -10.44 -10.19 14.37
CA LEU A 180 -9.52 -9.16 13.91
C LEU A 180 -8.09 -9.73 13.94
N PRO A 181 -7.27 -9.57 12.88
CA PRO A 181 -5.90 -10.11 12.87
C PRO A 181 -4.97 -9.28 13.77
N SER A 182 -5.16 -7.97 13.80
CA SER A 182 -4.44 -7.01 14.62
C SER A 182 -5.38 -5.90 15.09
N ILE A 183 -4.99 -5.17 16.13
CA ILE A 183 -5.68 -3.99 16.66
C ILE A 183 -4.63 -2.92 17.03
N PRO A 184 -4.90 -1.61 16.86
CA PRO A 184 -4.02 -0.56 17.35
C PRO A 184 -3.76 -0.65 18.86
N CYS A 185 -2.51 -0.44 19.27
CA CYS A 185 -2.09 -0.56 20.67
C CYS A 185 -2.81 0.42 21.61
N GLU A 186 -3.33 -0.06 22.74
CA GLU A 186 -3.93 0.75 23.82
C GLU A 186 -3.23 0.48 25.16
N GLU A 187 -3.18 1.48 26.05
CA GLU A 187 -2.54 1.40 27.38
C GLU A 187 -3.02 0.21 28.24
N SER A 188 -4.28 -0.20 28.09
CA SER A 188 -4.84 -1.37 28.77
C SER A 188 -4.21 -2.70 28.34
N MET A 189 -3.35 -2.71 27.32
CA MET A 189 -2.67 -3.88 26.79
C MET A 189 -1.23 -4.03 27.28
N TYR A 190 -0.65 -3.00 27.91
CA TYR A 190 0.79 -2.96 28.22
C TYR A 190 1.24 -4.10 29.13
N GLU A 191 0.41 -4.52 30.08
CA GLU A 191 0.66 -5.70 30.92
C GLU A 191 0.79 -6.99 30.08
N TRP A 192 -0.10 -7.17 29.10
CA TRP A 192 -0.12 -8.34 28.20
C TRP A 192 0.98 -8.30 27.13
N LEU A 193 1.47 -7.12 26.78
CA LEU A 193 2.62 -6.91 25.90
C LEU A 193 3.97 -7.04 26.63
N GLY A 194 3.98 -7.12 27.97
CA GLY A 194 5.19 -7.17 28.80
C GLY A 194 5.89 -5.81 28.95
N GLY A 195 5.14 -4.70 28.86
CA GLY A 195 5.61 -3.33 28.98
C GLY A 195 4.89 -2.36 28.03
N SER A 196 5.21 -1.07 28.14
CA SER A 196 4.87 -0.10 27.09
C SER A 196 5.60 -0.44 25.79
N PRO A 197 4.96 -0.34 24.61
CA PRO A 197 5.60 -0.63 23.34
C PRO A 197 6.73 0.36 23.03
N LEU A 198 7.77 -0.12 22.34
CA LEU A 198 8.89 0.71 21.85
C LEU A 198 8.55 1.59 20.62
N CYS A 199 7.26 1.75 20.30
CA CYS A 199 6.81 2.60 19.20
C CYS A 199 6.62 4.06 19.70
N ASP A 200 7.10 5.05 18.95
CA ASP A 200 6.80 6.47 19.20
C ASP A 200 5.38 6.84 18.73
N ASN A 201 4.49 7.13 19.68
CA ASN A 201 3.07 7.46 19.46
C ASN A 201 2.81 8.66 18.52
N LEU A 202 3.80 9.49 18.19
CA LEU A 202 3.63 10.62 17.27
C LEU A 202 4.12 10.36 15.84
N THR A 203 5.03 9.41 15.64
CA THR A 203 5.71 9.17 14.35
C THR A 203 5.53 7.75 13.81
N THR A 204 5.00 6.82 14.63
CA THR A 204 4.79 5.41 14.28
C THR A 204 3.37 4.96 14.55
N ASP A 205 2.89 4.05 13.69
CA ASP A 205 1.69 3.25 13.92
C ASP A 205 2.09 1.99 14.70
N CYS A 206 1.33 1.63 15.74
CA CYS A 206 1.54 0.44 16.58
C CYS A 206 0.35 -0.51 16.45
N GLU A 207 0.59 -1.75 16.04
CA GLU A 207 -0.40 -2.82 16.01
C GLU A 207 -0.02 -3.97 16.95
N ALA A 208 -1.01 -4.50 17.67
CA ALA A 208 -0.88 -5.68 18.51
C ALA A 208 -1.51 -6.90 17.83
N VAL A 209 -0.74 -7.98 17.76
CA VAL A 209 -1.03 -9.23 17.03
C VAL A 209 -1.06 -10.38 18.04
N PRO A 210 -1.94 -11.39 17.89
CA PRO A 210 -1.88 -12.63 18.68
C PRO A 210 -0.50 -13.29 18.52
N SER A 211 0.20 -13.52 19.63
CA SER A 211 1.51 -14.18 19.63
C SER A 211 1.36 -15.69 19.41
N GLN A 212 2.38 -16.31 18.82
CA GLN A 212 2.49 -17.76 18.62
C GLN A 212 3.52 -18.43 19.54
N THR A 213 4.17 -17.68 20.44
CA THR A 213 5.16 -18.20 21.41
C THR A 213 4.59 -18.23 22.83
N ASP A 214 4.81 -19.35 23.54
CA ASP A 214 4.22 -19.61 24.87
C ASP A 214 4.51 -18.54 25.94
N ASP A 215 5.62 -17.80 25.82
CA ASP A 215 6.02 -16.77 26.79
C ASP A 215 5.12 -15.52 26.80
N ARG A 216 4.36 -15.23 25.72
CA ARG A 216 3.52 -14.02 25.61
C ARG A 216 2.25 -14.29 24.81
N MET A 217 1.12 -13.71 25.23
CA MET A 217 -0.17 -13.86 24.53
C MET A 217 -0.33 -12.88 23.35
N LEU A 218 0.41 -11.77 23.38
CA LEU A 218 0.40 -10.72 22.35
C LEU A 218 1.84 -10.32 22.00
N GLU A 219 2.10 -10.13 20.72
CA GLU A 219 3.27 -9.41 20.21
C GLU A 219 2.82 -8.05 19.65
N TYR A 220 3.70 -7.05 19.65
CA TYR A 220 3.43 -5.77 18.99
C TYR A 220 4.43 -5.51 17.86
N GLN A 221 3.94 -4.85 16.82
CA GLN A 221 4.70 -4.43 15.65
C GLN A 221 4.57 -2.91 15.48
N CYS A 222 5.69 -2.24 15.23
CA CYS A 222 5.73 -0.82 14.88
C CYS A 222 5.96 -0.64 13.38
N LYS A 223 5.46 0.46 12.80
CA LYS A 223 5.77 0.92 11.45
C LYS A 223 5.77 2.46 11.44
N CYS A 224 6.57 3.12 10.60
CA CYS A 224 6.45 4.57 10.43
C CYS A 224 5.09 4.93 9.83
N SER A 225 4.44 5.96 10.37
CA SER A 225 3.18 6.46 9.81
C SER A 225 3.40 7.09 8.41
N SER A 226 2.34 7.31 7.63
CA SER A 226 2.42 7.64 6.18
C SER A 226 3.34 8.82 5.84
N ASP A 227 3.44 9.77 6.76
CA ASP A 227 4.12 11.05 6.56
C ASP A 227 5.56 11.04 7.15
N HIS A 228 6.04 9.87 7.60
CA HIS A 228 7.31 9.69 8.29
C HIS A 228 8.14 8.51 7.74
N TRP A 229 9.47 8.59 7.89
CA TRP A 229 10.44 7.61 7.37
C TRP A 229 11.54 7.29 8.39
N HIS A 230 12.00 6.03 8.41
CA HIS A 230 13.15 5.57 9.19
C HIS A 230 14.09 4.71 8.34
N ALA A 231 15.38 4.65 8.72
CA ALA A 231 16.44 3.99 7.93
C ALA A 231 16.24 2.48 7.71
N THR A 232 15.38 1.84 8.51
CA THR A 232 14.97 0.43 8.38
C THR A 232 13.96 0.16 7.27
N GLY A 233 13.44 1.20 6.62
CA GLY A 233 12.37 1.12 5.62
C GLY A 233 10.97 1.11 6.21
N GLY A 234 9.96 1.23 5.35
CA GLY A 234 8.53 1.39 5.71
C GLY A 234 7.76 0.10 6.03
N ASN A 235 8.43 -1.01 6.36
CA ASN A 235 7.79 -2.29 6.69
C ASN A 235 7.48 -2.37 8.20
N TRP A 236 6.59 -3.30 8.59
CA TRP A 236 6.36 -3.64 9.99
C TRP A 236 7.61 -4.27 10.63
N ILE A 237 7.90 -3.88 11.88
CA ILE A 237 9.05 -4.34 12.67
C ILE A 237 8.55 -4.84 14.02
N SER A 238 8.92 -6.07 14.39
CA SER A 238 8.57 -6.70 15.66
C SER A 238 9.78 -7.35 16.34
N GLY A 239 9.58 -7.87 17.55
CA GLY A 239 10.52 -8.72 18.28
C GLY A 239 11.95 -8.16 18.40
N ARG A 240 12.94 -9.01 18.13
CA ARG A 240 14.37 -8.73 18.39
C ARG A 240 14.89 -7.49 17.66
N LYS A 241 14.48 -7.25 16.41
CA LYS A 241 14.91 -6.08 15.64
C LYS A 241 14.51 -4.78 16.32
N LEU A 242 13.33 -4.74 16.93
CA LEU A 242 12.87 -3.57 17.68
C LEU A 242 13.65 -3.42 18.99
N SER A 243 13.95 -4.53 19.68
CA SER A 243 14.83 -4.55 20.86
C SER A 243 16.28 -4.12 20.56
N GLU A 244 16.76 -4.27 19.33
CA GLU A 244 18.09 -3.82 18.87
C GLU A 244 18.10 -2.31 18.54
N ILE A 245 16.96 -1.76 18.06
CA ILE A 245 16.78 -0.33 17.77
C ILE A 245 16.53 0.47 19.05
N GLY A 246 15.84 -0.13 20.03
CA GLY A 246 15.24 0.60 21.14
C GLY A 246 13.95 1.28 20.71
N GLN A 247 13.73 2.54 21.10
CA GLN A 247 12.52 3.27 20.72
C GLN A 247 12.57 3.67 19.23
N LEU A 248 11.62 3.16 18.44
CA LEU A 248 11.46 3.52 17.03
C LEU A 248 10.76 4.88 16.93
N SER A 249 11.51 5.90 16.52
CA SER A 249 10.97 7.22 16.12
C SER A 249 11.35 7.51 14.68
N CYS A 250 10.40 8.00 13.87
CA CYS A 250 10.55 8.20 12.44
C CYS A 250 10.64 9.69 12.09
N THR A 251 11.48 10.04 11.12
CA THR A 251 11.67 11.44 10.67
C THR A 251 10.56 11.88 9.72
N PRO A 252 10.00 13.10 9.84
CA PRO A 252 8.94 13.58 8.95
C PRO A 252 9.43 13.83 7.53
N CYS A 253 8.60 13.47 6.55
CA CYS A 253 8.89 13.60 5.12
C CYS A 253 8.60 15.01 4.57
N GLY A 254 9.43 15.99 4.92
CA GLY A 254 9.41 17.32 4.31
C GLY A 254 10.37 18.31 4.94
N LEU A 255 10.71 19.36 4.17
CA LEU A 255 11.37 20.66 4.50
C LEU A 255 12.62 20.74 5.40
N GLY A 256 12.96 19.71 6.19
CA GLY A 256 14.21 19.60 6.96
C GLY A 256 14.90 18.23 6.81
N SER A 257 14.23 17.24 6.24
CA SER A 257 14.81 15.98 5.76
C SER A 257 14.80 15.92 4.24
N ASN A 258 15.55 14.99 3.63
CA ASN A 258 15.55 14.76 2.19
C ASN A 258 14.13 14.39 1.72
N SER A 259 13.41 15.36 1.12
CA SER A 259 12.00 15.27 0.68
C SER A 259 11.70 14.11 -0.27
N THR A 260 12.75 13.53 -0.84
CA THR A 260 12.76 12.38 -1.72
C THR A 260 12.56 11.03 -1.01
N ALA A 261 12.69 10.96 0.33
CA ALA A 261 12.56 9.71 1.09
C ALA A 261 11.17 9.06 1.01
N CYS A 262 10.09 9.85 0.98
CA CYS A 262 8.72 9.36 0.77
C CYS A 262 8.25 9.39 -0.70
N LEU A 263 9.13 9.70 -1.67
CA LEU A 263 8.80 9.67 -3.11
C LEU A 263 9.16 8.38 -3.89
N PRO A 264 9.75 7.28 -3.34
CA PRO A 264 10.31 6.22 -4.18
C PRO A 264 9.25 5.44 -4.98
N GLU A 265 8.01 5.34 -4.50
CA GLU A 265 6.93 4.64 -5.22
C GLU A 265 6.47 5.40 -6.47
N VAL A 266 6.34 6.72 -6.38
CA VAL A 266 5.98 7.58 -7.53
C VAL A 266 7.10 7.55 -8.58
N PHE A 267 8.36 7.67 -8.15
CA PHE A 267 9.50 7.54 -9.06
C PHE A 267 9.57 6.14 -9.69
N ARG A 268 9.31 5.07 -8.93
CA ARG A 268 9.24 3.69 -9.44
C ARG A 268 8.16 3.52 -10.52
N ALA A 269 6.97 4.09 -10.31
CA ALA A 269 5.90 4.06 -11.32
C ALA A 269 6.27 4.84 -12.61
N VAL A 270 6.83 6.03 -12.47
CA VAL A 270 7.25 6.86 -13.61
C VAL A 270 8.41 6.22 -14.40
N LEU A 271 9.40 5.66 -13.71
CA LEU A 271 10.53 4.97 -14.34
C LEU A 271 10.09 3.70 -15.07
N LEU A 272 9.13 2.94 -14.53
CA LEU A 272 8.55 1.79 -15.22
C LEU A 272 7.82 2.23 -16.50
N GLY A 273 6.97 3.25 -16.41
CA GLY A 273 6.25 3.81 -17.56
C GLY A 273 7.20 4.28 -18.68
N ALA A 274 8.30 4.95 -18.31
CA ALA A 274 9.32 5.38 -19.25
C ALA A 274 9.98 4.19 -19.97
N ASN A 275 10.38 3.13 -19.25
CA ASN A 275 10.99 1.94 -19.84
C ASN A 275 10.02 1.18 -20.77
N LEU A 276 8.77 1.01 -20.34
CA LEU A 276 7.74 0.36 -21.16
C LEU A 276 7.41 1.17 -22.43
N SER A 277 7.43 2.51 -22.36
CA SER A 277 7.24 3.35 -23.55
C SER A 277 8.43 3.26 -24.53
N GLY A 278 9.66 3.09 -24.02
CA GLY A 278 10.85 2.79 -24.82
C GLY A 278 10.73 1.45 -25.55
N MET A 279 10.31 0.39 -24.84
CA MET A 279 10.04 -0.93 -25.45
C MET A 279 8.99 -0.84 -26.56
N LEU A 280 7.87 -0.16 -26.31
CA LEU A 280 6.82 0.05 -27.31
C LEU A 280 7.32 0.80 -28.54
N LEU A 281 8.13 1.85 -28.35
CA LEU A 281 8.75 2.60 -29.45
C LEU A 281 9.69 1.72 -30.28
N CYS A 282 10.54 0.90 -29.65
CA CYS A 282 11.40 -0.04 -30.36
C CYS A 282 10.61 -1.09 -31.17
N LEU A 283 9.49 -1.60 -30.65
CA LEU A 283 8.59 -2.49 -31.41
C LEU A 283 7.98 -1.79 -32.64
N ILE A 284 7.50 -0.56 -32.48
CA ILE A 284 6.92 0.23 -33.58
C ILE A 284 7.97 0.49 -34.67
N ILE A 285 9.19 0.87 -34.31
CA ILE A 285 10.29 1.07 -35.26
C ILE A 285 10.65 -0.24 -35.97
N GLY A 286 10.74 -1.36 -35.24
CA GLY A 286 10.98 -2.68 -35.82
C GLY A 286 9.94 -3.09 -36.87
N LEU A 287 8.65 -2.89 -36.57
CA LEU A 287 7.55 -3.15 -37.51
C LEU A 287 7.61 -2.25 -38.76
N ILE A 288 8.02 -0.99 -38.61
CA ILE A 288 8.23 -0.06 -39.73
C ILE A 288 9.39 -0.53 -40.60
N VAL A 289 10.53 -0.90 -40.01
CA VAL A 289 11.71 -1.44 -40.72
C VAL A 289 11.34 -2.72 -41.48
N PHE A 290 10.65 -3.66 -40.83
CA PHE A 290 10.21 -4.91 -41.46
C PHE A 290 9.28 -4.66 -42.66
N LYS A 291 8.29 -3.78 -42.54
CA LYS A 291 7.40 -3.41 -43.65
C LYS A 291 8.13 -2.63 -44.76
N LYS A 292 9.15 -1.84 -44.44
CA LYS A 292 9.90 -1.00 -45.39
C LYS A 292 11.20 -1.63 -45.92
N ARG A 293 11.50 -2.89 -45.57
CA ARG A 293 12.75 -3.60 -45.97
C ARG A 293 13.05 -3.63 -47.47
N LYS A 294 12.02 -3.54 -48.33
CA LYS A 294 12.18 -3.47 -49.81
C LYS A 294 12.52 -2.06 -50.34
N SER A 295 12.53 -1.03 -49.51
CA SER A 295 12.88 0.34 -49.94
C SER A 295 14.40 0.50 -50.10
N LYS A 296 14.85 1.23 -51.13
CA LYS A 296 16.29 1.36 -51.44
C LYS A 296 17.12 1.88 -50.25
N ALA A 297 16.59 2.83 -49.47
CA ALA A 297 17.28 3.34 -48.28
C ALA A 297 17.53 2.26 -47.22
N VAL A 298 16.50 1.48 -46.87
CA VAL A 298 16.60 0.40 -45.87
C VAL A 298 17.40 -0.81 -46.41
N ALA A 299 17.36 -1.05 -47.71
CA ALA A 299 18.16 -2.08 -48.38
C ALA A 299 19.66 -1.76 -48.34
N MET A 300 20.06 -0.53 -48.70
CA MET A 300 21.46 -0.07 -48.60
C MET A 300 21.95 -0.04 -47.15
N GLY A 301 21.06 0.24 -46.18
CA GLY A 301 21.37 0.32 -44.76
C GLY A 301 21.53 -1.01 -44.01
N MET A 302 21.55 -2.17 -44.69
CA MET A 302 21.64 -3.52 -44.08
C MET A 302 20.57 -3.75 -43.00
N TRP A 303 19.30 -3.94 -43.39
CA TRP A 303 18.16 -4.05 -42.46
C TRP A 303 18.35 -5.07 -41.32
N THR A 304 19.07 -6.17 -41.55
CA THR A 304 19.37 -7.20 -40.54
C THR A 304 20.18 -6.67 -39.36
N VAL A 305 21.08 -5.72 -39.60
CA VAL A 305 21.87 -5.07 -38.53
C VAL A 305 20.95 -4.20 -37.67
N LEU A 306 20.08 -3.41 -38.31
CA LEU A 306 19.12 -2.54 -37.62
C LEU A 306 18.09 -3.34 -36.80
N GLU A 307 17.65 -4.49 -37.31
CA GLU A 307 16.78 -5.43 -36.61
C GLU A 307 17.45 -5.99 -35.33
N VAL A 308 18.74 -6.37 -35.41
CA VAL A 308 19.52 -6.83 -34.24
C VAL A 308 19.77 -5.71 -33.23
N VAL A 309 20.05 -4.46 -33.66
CA VAL A 309 20.15 -3.31 -32.75
C VAL A 309 18.86 -3.11 -31.96
N LEU A 310 17.70 -3.16 -32.62
CA LEU A 310 16.39 -2.96 -31.99
C LEU A 310 16.02 -4.09 -31.02
N ILE A 311 16.40 -5.34 -31.31
CA ILE A 311 16.28 -6.47 -30.38
C ILE A 311 17.21 -6.27 -29.17
N GLY A 312 18.45 -5.79 -29.39
CA GLY A 312 19.37 -5.47 -28.30
C GLY A 312 18.84 -4.39 -27.36
N ALA A 313 18.29 -3.31 -27.91
CA ALA A 313 17.62 -2.26 -27.15
C ALA A 313 16.41 -2.80 -26.36
N MET A 314 15.63 -3.71 -26.94
CA MET A 314 14.51 -4.38 -26.25
C MET A 314 14.97 -5.11 -24.99
N PHE A 315 16.07 -5.87 -25.07
CA PHE A 315 16.61 -6.57 -23.92
C PHE A 315 17.25 -5.61 -22.90
N MET A 316 17.88 -4.51 -23.33
CA MET A 316 18.35 -3.48 -22.39
C MET A 316 17.20 -2.86 -21.56
N TYR A 317 16.12 -2.41 -22.19
CA TYR A 317 14.94 -1.93 -21.44
C TYR A 317 14.29 -3.05 -20.61
N GLY A 318 14.26 -4.27 -21.13
CA GLY A 318 13.83 -5.47 -20.39
C GLY A 318 14.63 -5.71 -19.10
N SER A 319 15.93 -5.41 -19.09
CA SER A 319 16.80 -5.54 -17.89
C SER A 319 16.51 -4.51 -16.79
N ALA A 320 15.88 -3.39 -17.14
CA ALA A 320 15.32 -2.44 -16.18
C ALA A 320 13.95 -2.92 -15.69
N ALA A 321 13.09 -3.40 -16.59
CA ALA A 321 11.78 -3.95 -16.25
C ALA A 321 11.86 -5.21 -15.36
N SER A 322 12.87 -6.06 -15.51
CA SER A 322 13.05 -7.26 -14.68
C SER A 322 13.37 -6.95 -13.21
N GLN A 323 13.72 -5.71 -12.86
CA GLN A 323 13.90 -5.30 -11.46
C GLN A 323 12.58 -5.29 -10.66
N TYR A 324 11.43 -5.35 -11.36
CA TYR A 324 10.10 -5.27 -10.76
C TYR A 324 9.50 -6.64 -10.41
N ILE A 325 10.16 -7.75 -10.79
CA ILE A 325 9.74 -9.12 -10.44
C ILE A 325 9.80 -9.30 -8.92
N SER A 326 8.78 -9.86 -8.26
CA SER A 326 8.80 -9.94 -6.78
C SER A 326 9.92 -10.84 -6.23
N SER A 327 10.24 -11.95 -6.89
CA SER A 327 11.27 -12.90 -6.46
C SER A 327 12.71 -12.45 -6.75
N ALA A 328 13.54 -12.38 -5.71
CA ALA A 328 14.95 -11.94 -5.81
C ALA A 328 15.79 -12.79 -6.78
N ARG A 329 15.72 -14.12 -6.66
CA ARG A 329 16.45 -15.06 -7.53
C ARG A 329 16.18 -14.79 -9.02
N TRP A 330 14.91 -14.56 -9.37
CA TRP A 330 14.51 -14.25 -10.74
C TRP A 330 14.86 -12.82 -11.17
N ARG A 331 14.75 -11.80 -10.30
CA ARG A 331 15.24 -10.43 -10.58
C ARG A 331 16.70 -10.42 -11.04
N CYS A 332 17.57 -11.03 -10.23
CA CYS A 332 19.03 -10.97 -10.45
C CYS A 332 19.43 -11.74 -11.71
N VAL A 333 18.91 -12.95 -11.90
CA VAL A 333 19.20 -13.78 -13.09
C VAL A 333 18.64 -13.13 -14.35
N THR A 334 17.36 -12.77 -14.38
CA THR A 334 16.72 -12.20 -15.59
C THR A 334 17.34 -10.85 -15.96
N GLY A 335 17.66 -9.99 -14.97
CA GLY A 335 18.31 -8.71 -15.22
C GLY A 335 19.71 -8.84 -15.82
N ALA A 336 20.54 -9.74 -15.30
CA ALA A 336 21.87 -10.00 -15.84
C ALA A 336 21.80 -10.55 -17.28
N TRP A 337 20.94 -11.55 -17.52
CA TRP A 337 20.78 -12.13 -18.86
C TRP A 337 20.29 -11.12 -19.89
N LEU A 338 19.26 -10.33 -19.56
CA LEU A 338 18.71 -9.32 -20.47
C LEU A 338 19.72 -8.19 -20.73
N ARG A 339 20.49 -7.75 -19.71
CA ARG A 339 21.52 -6.72 -19.91
C ARG A 339 22.63 -7.20 -20.84
N GLU A 340 23.22 -8.37 -20.58
CA GLU A 340 24.38 -8.84 -21.36
C GLU A 340 23.97 -9.31 -22.77
N LEU A 341 22.81 -9.94 -22.95
CA LEU A 341 22.30 -10.26 -24.29
C LEU A 341 21.94 -8.99 -25.08
N GLY A 342 21.36 -7.98 -24.41
CA GLY A 342 21.11 -6.66 -25.01
C GLY A 342 22.40 -5.98 -25.46
N PHE A 343 23.43 -5.99 -24.61
CA PHE A 343 24.76 -5.46 -24.89
C PHE A 343 25.45 -6.18 -26.06
N VAL A 344 25.41 -7.51 -26.09
CA VAL A 344 25.99 -8.32 -27.18
C VAL A 344 25.28 -8.04 -28.50
N ALA A 345 23.96 -7.86 -28.51
CA ALA A 345 23.22 -7.55 -29.72
C ALA A 345 23.46 -6.11 -30.22
N SER A 346 23.39 -5.10 -29.34
CA SER A 346 23.56 -3.69 -29.75
C SER A 346 25.01 -3.40 -30.19
N TYR A 347 25.99 -3.57 -29.30
CA TYR A 347 27.39 -3.25 -29.62
C TYR A 347 28.00 -4.26 -30.59
N GLY A 348 27.60 -5.53 -30.54
CA GLY A 348 28.07 -6.56 -31.48
C GLY A 348 27.65 -6.28 -32.92
N SER A 349 26.43 -5.77 -33.14
CA SER A 349 25.96 -5.40 -34.48
C SER A 349 26.61 -4.12 -35.03
N VAL A 350 26.99 -3.17 -34.16
CA VAL A 350 27.88 -2.05 -34.53
C VAL A 350 29.26 -2.56 -34.92
N VAL A 351 29.83 -3.51 -34.18
CA VAL A 351 31.12 -4.15 -34.52
C VAL A 351 31.04 -4.97 -35.82
N LEU A 352 29.92 -5.67 -36.10
CA LEU A 352 29.70 -6.37 -37.38
C LEU A 352 29.75 -5.44 -38.61
N ARG A 353 29.35 -4.17 -38.46
CA ARG A 353 29.46 -3.14 -39.52
C ARG A 353 30.89 -2.62 -39.73
N LEU A 354 31.81 -2.90 -38.81
CA LEU A 354 33.16 -2.31 -38.78
C LEU A 354 34.30 -3.35 -38.88
N TRP A 355 34.06 -4.61 -38.49
CA TRP A 355 35.08 -5.66 -38.37
C TRP A 355 34.59 -7.06 -38.76
N VAL A 356 35.55 -7.96 -38.98
CA VAL A 356 35.34 -9.36 -39.35
C VAL A 356 34.64 -10.16 -38.24
N LEU A 357 33.74 -11.06 -38.64
CA LEU A 357 32.95 -12.02 -37.81
C LEU A 357 33.68 -12.63 -36.59
N ARG A 358 35.01 -12.83 -36.67
CA ARG A 358 35.83 -13.44 -35.61
C ARG A 358 35.76 -12.70 -34.28
N ILE A 359 35.68 -11.36 -34.29
CA ILE A 359 35.57 -10.56 -33.05
C ILE A 359 34.22 -10.78 -32.38
N VAL A 360 33.14 -10.85 -33.17
CA VAL A 360 31.77 -11.00 -32.66
C VAL A 360 31.53 -12.42 -32.15
N ALA A 361 32.11 -13.43 -32.79
CA ALA A 361 32.16 -14.79 -32.25
C ALA A 361 32.86 -14.85 -30.88
N ALA A 362 34.01 -14.19 -30.73
CA ALA A 362 34.72 -14.12 -29.45
C ALA A 362 33.90 -13.40 -28.36
N MET A 363 33.17 -12.34 -28.72
CA MET A 363 32.31 -11.60 -27.79
C MET A 363 31.10 -12.44 -27.32
N ILE A 364 30.47 -13.20 -28.23
CA ILE A 364 29.38 -14.14 -27.89
C ILE A 364 29.88 -15.24 -26.95
N ILE A 365 31.06 -15.83 -27.21
CA ILE A 365 31.68 -16.84 -26.36
C ILE A 365 31.99 -16.26 -24.96
N GLY A 366 32.60 -15.08 -24.90
CA GLY A 366 32.93 -14.39 -23.65
C GLY A 366 31.68 -14.10 -22.79
N ALA A 367 30.62 -13.57 -23.40
CA ALA A 367 29.35 -13.33 -22.72
C ALA A 367 28.66 -14.63 -22.26
N GLY A 368 28.72 -15.70 -23.06
CA GLY A 368 28.22 -17.02 -22.67
C GLY A 368 28.95 -17.61 -21.46
N CYS A 369 30.28 -17.53 -21.44
CA CYS A 369 31.09 -17.94 -20.28
C CYS A 369 30.81 -17.08 -19.03
N TYR A 370 30.65 -15.76 -19.20
CA TYR A 370 30.28 -14.85 -18.10
C TYR A 370 28.91 -15.19 -17.52
N LEU A 371 27.88 -15.36 -18.36
CA LEU A 371 26.52 -15.69 -17.92
C LEU A 371 26.45 -17.07 -17.25
N ALA A 372 27.24 -18.06 -17.70
CA ALA A 372 27.35 -19.35 -17.04
C ALA A 372 28.00 -19.26 -15.65
N ALA A 373 29.04 -18.44 -15.49
CA ALA A 373 29.66 -18.20 -14.19
C ALA A 373 28.74 -17.40 -13.24
N PHE A 374 28.00 -16.43 -13.78
CA PHE A 374 27.03 -15.63 -13.02
C PHE A 374 25.83 -16.46 -12.56
N THR A 375 25.24 -17.31 -13.42
CA THR A 375 24.14 -18.21 -12.99
C THR A 375 24.62 -19.21 -11.94
N ALA A 376 25.79 -19.84 -12.15
CA ALA A 376 26.35 -20.78 -11.18
C ALA A 376 26.61 -20.14 -9.81
N THR A 377 27.14 -18.91 -9.75
CA THR A 377 27.36 -18.21 -8.47
C THR A 377 26.05 -17.74 -7.83
N SER A 378 25.13 -17.15 -8.60
CA SER A 378 23.81 -16.71 -8.09
C SER A 378 22.93 -17.85 -7.59
N ALA A 379 23.16 -19.09 -8.04
CA ALA A 379 22.45 -20.28 -7.58
C ALA A 379 23.01 -20.89 -6.28
N CYS A 380 24.15 -20.41 -5.78
CA CYS A 380 24.78 -20.89 -4.54
C CYS A 380 24.58 -19.93 -3.34
N GLU A 381 24.21 -18.68 -3.58
CA GLU A 381 24.15 -17.61 -2.57
C GLU A 381 22.73 -17.50 -1.95
N GLU A 382 22.14 -18.65 -1.58
CA GLU A 382 20.72 -18.78 -1.19
C GLU A 382 20.47 -18.66 0.33
N THR A 383 21.52 -18.44 1.15
CA THR A 383 21.46 -18.59 2.62
C THR A 383 21.72 -17.32 3.44
N VAL A 384 22.23 -16.21 2.87
CA VAL A 384 22.61 -15.00 3.64
C VAL A 384 22.10 -13.72 2.98
N GLY A 385 20.83 -13.39 3.24
CA GLY A 385 20.21 -12.11 2.89
C GLY A 385 19.68 -12.04 1.44
N GLY A 386 18.44 -11.57 1.29
CA GLY A 386 17.74 -11.49 -0.01
C GLY A 386 18.18 -10.34 -0.92
N GLY A 387 19.48 -10.25 -1.21
CA GLY A 387 20.07 -9.32 -2.19
C GLY A 387 20.55 -10.03 -3.46
N CYS A 388 20.95 -9.27 -4.49
CA CYS A 388 21.67 -9.85 -5.63
C CYS A 388 23.15 -10.04 -5.28
N ALA A 389 23.68 -11.23 -5.56
CA ALA A 389 25.05 -11.62 -5.26
C ALA A 389 26.11 -10.72 -5.93
N ARG A 390 27.12 -10.34 -5.13
CA ARG A 390 28.44 -9.77 -5.51
C ARG A 390 28.47 -8.50 -6.36
N THR A 391 28.78 -7.40 -5.66
CA THR A 391 29.19 -6.08 -6.20
C THR A 391 30.36 -6.12 -7.19
N SER A 392 31.25 -7.13 -7.11
CA SER A 392 32.46 -7.20 -7.92
C SER A 392 32.22 -7.39 -9.42
N TRP A 393 31.17 -8.11 -9.81
CA TRP A 393 30.91 -8.44 -11.23
C TRP A 393 30.59 -7.21 -12.08
N HIS A 394 29.96 -6.18 -11.50
CA HIS A 394 29.66 -4.92 -12.18
C HIS A 394 30.90 -4.22 -12.71
N HIS A 395 32.06 -4.35 -12.05
CA HIS A 395 33.31 -3.75 -12.53
C HIS A 395 33.84 -4.43 -13.81
N VAL A 396 33.57 -5.72 -14.01
CA VAL A 396 34.03 -6.48 -15.19
C VAL A 396 33.25 -6.05 -16.44
N THR A 397 31.92 -6.03 -16.37
CA THR A 397 31.06 -5.58 -17.49
C THR A 397 31.24 -4.09 -17.74
N ALA A 398 31.41 -3.28 -16.69
CA ALA A 398 31.74 -1.86 -16.82
C ALA A 398 33.10 -1.61 -17.50
N ALA A 399 34.11 -2.47 -17.30
CA ALA A 399 35.39 -2.35 -17.99
C ALA A 399 35.26 -2.71 -19.48
N ALA A 400 34.55 -3.78 -19.82
CA ALA A 400 34.26 -4.17 -21.21
C ALA A 400 33.49 -3.09 -21.98
N GLU A 401 32.49 -2.48 -21.34
CA GLU A 401 31.70 -1.36 -21.88
C GLU A 401 32.58 -0.15 -22.25
N ILE A 402 33.53 0.26 -21.39
CA ILE A 402 34.49 1.33 -21.73
C ILE A 402 35.42 0.94 -22.89
N LEU A 403 35.96 -0.28 -22.88
CA LEU A 403 36.90 -0.71 -23.92
C LEU A 403 36.25 -0.74 -25.31
N LEU A 404 34.99 -1.18 -25.40
CA LEU A 404 34.21 -1.20 -26.63
C LEU A 404 33.82 0.22 -27.09
N LEU A 405 33.38 1.10 -26.18
CA LEU A 405 33.10 2.51 -26.49
C LEU A 405 34.36 3.24 -26.99
N MET A 406 35.51 3.07 -26.31
CA MET A 406 36.78 3.68 -26.72
C MET A 406 37.27 3.18 -28.09
N ALA A 407 37.09 1.88 -28.38
CA ALA A 407 37.39 1.32 -29.70
C ALA A 407 36.47 1.90 -30.78
N GLY A 408 35.15 1.93 -30.54
CA GLY A 408 34.16 2.50 -31.45
C GLY A 408 34.40 3.98 -31.74
N LEU A 409 34.74 4.77 -30.71
CA LEU A 409 35.04 6.20 -30.82
C LEU A 409 36.31 6.44 -31.66
N ARG A 410 37.36 5.66 -31.45
CA ARG A 410 38.60 5.72 -32.26
C ARG A 410 38.33 5.43 -33.74
N ILE A 411 37.51 4.43 -34.05
CA ILE A 411 37.14 4.06 -35.42
C ILE A 411 36.28 5.16 -36.05
N SER A 412 35.30 5.69 -35.32
CA SER A 412 34.43 6.78 -35.78
C SER A 412 35.20 8.07 -36.06
N TYR A 413 36.19 8.39 -35.22
CA TYR A 413 37.11 9.51 -35.44
C TYR A 413 37.97 9.33 -36.70
N ALA A 414 38.48 8.12 -36.95
CA ALA A 414 39.22 7.81 -38.17
C ALA A 414 38.33 7.87 -39.43
N ALA A 415 37.07 7.45 -39.33
CA ALA A 415 36.12 7.44 -40.43
C ALA A 415 35.49 8.81 -40.77
N ARG A 416 35.71 9.84 -39.94
CA ARG A 416 34.97 11.13 -40.01
C ARG A 416 35.12 11.91 -41.32
N ASN A 417 36.24 11.74 -42.03
CA ASN A 417 36.52 12.44 -43.30
C ASN A 417 36.05 11.66 -44.54
N ALA A 418 35.44 10.47 -44.38
CA ALA A 418 35.00 9.66 -45.51
C ALA A 418 33.69 10.21 -46.11
N ASN A 419 33.78 10.81 -47.29
CA ASN A 419 32.63 11.40 -47.98
C ASN A 419 31.66 10.29 -48.45
N VAL A 420 30.44 10.28 -47.91
CA VAL A 420 29.39 9.28 -48.18
C VAL A 420 28.06 9.96 -48.51
N PRO A 421 27.23 9.39 -49.40
CA PRO A 421 26.01 10.04 -49.90
C PRO A 421 24.88 10.18 -48.85
N PHE A 422 25.07 9.64 -47.65
CA PHE A 422 24.16 9.79 -46.51
C PHE A 422 25.00 9.87 -45.23
N GLN A 423 24.73 10.86 -44.36
CA GLN A 423 25.57 11.20 -43.20
C GLN A 423 25.47 10.22 -42.02
N GLU A 424 25.15 8.93 -42.24
CA GLU A 424 25.02 7.91 -41.18
C GLU A 424 26.23 7.85 -40.23
N ARG A 425 27.44 8.07 -40.76
CA ARG A 425 28.69 8.03 -39.98
C ARG A 425 28.79 9.19 -38.98
N CYS A 426 28.25 10.37 -39.31
CA CYS A 426 28.20 11.52 -38.42
C CYS A 426 27.21 11.27 -37.27
N TRP A 427 26.03 10.72 -37.57
CA TRP A 427 25.04 10.35 -36.57
C TRP A 427 25.54 9.23 -35.64
N LEU A 428 26.17 8.18 -36.18
CA LEU A 428 26.79 7.12 -35.37
C LEU A 428 27.91 7.66 -34.45
N ALA A 429 28.75 8.57 -34.94
CA ALA A 429 29.76 9.23 -34.12
C ALA A 429 29.13 10.08 -33.00
N ALA A 430 28.06 10.82 -33.29
CA ALA A 430 27.33 11.61 -32.29
C ALA A 430 26.70 10.72 -31.20
N CYS A 431 26.09 9.59 -31.56
CA CYS A 431 25.55 8.64 -30.59
C CYS A 431 26.65 8.09 -29.67
N LEU A 432 27.80 7.67 -30.22
CA LEU A 432 28.92 7.15 -29.42
C LEU A 432 29.54 8.20 -28.48
N TRP A 433 29.56 9.48 -28.88
CA TRP A 433 29.94 10.58 -27.99
C TRP A 433 28.92 10.81 -26.86
N LEU A 434 27.61 10.71 -27.15
CA LEU A 434 26.55 10.84 -26.14
C LEU A 434 26.55 9.67 -25.14
N GLU A 435 26.68 8.43 -25.62
CA GLU A 435 26.82 7.25 -24.75
C GLU A 435 28.11 7.31 -23.91
N GLY A 436 29.24 7.68 -24.53
CA GLY A 436 30.51 7.83 -23.82
C GLY A 436 30.48 8.91 -22.74
N THR A 437 29.91 10.09 -23.04
CA THR A 437 29.80 11.17 -22.04
C THR A 437 28.81 10.86 -20.93
N CYS A 438 27.67 10.23 -21.24
CA CYS A 438 26.70 9.78 -20.23
C CYS A 438 27.26 8.64 -19.34
N GLY A 439 28.00 7.70 -19.93
CA GLY A 439 28.64 6.61 -19.19
C GLY A 439 29.76 7.08 -18.28
N VAL A 440 30.54 8.07 -18.71
CA VAL A 440 31.57 8.71 -17.87
C VAL A 440 30.95 9.55 -16.76
N SER A 441 29.94 10.40 -17.05
CA SER A 441 29.34 11.25 -16.02
C SER A 441 28.70 10.43 -14.90
N TRP A 442 27.96 9.37 -15.22
CA TRP A 442 27.41 8.42 -14.25
C TRP A 442 28.49 7.81 -13.33
N ARG A 443 29.61 7.38 -13.90
CA ARG A 443 30.71 6.75 -13.14
C ARG A 443 31.46 7.77 -12.27
N MET A 444 31.62 9.00 -12.75
CA MET A 444 32.15 10.10 -11.94
C MET A 444 31.23 10.42 -10.76
N SER A 445 29.91 10.47 -10.96
CA SER A 445 28.94 10.59 -9.86
C SER A 445 29.02 9.42 -8.86
N ALA A 446 29.34 8.20 -9.32
CA ALA A 446 29.47 7.03 -8.45
C ALA A 446 30.75 7.03 -7.61
N LEU A 447 31.86 7.53 -8.18
CA LEU A 447 33.11 7.79 -7.47
C LEU A 447 32.94 8.92 -6.44
N ALA A 448 32.20 9.98 -6.78
CA ALA A 448 31.87 11.08 -5.90
C ALA A 448 30.82 10.74 -4.81
N GLY A 449 30.31 9.50 -4.76
CA GLY A 449 29.29 9.06 -3.80
C GLY A 449 27.86 9.57 -4.07
N VAL A 450 27.67 10.48 -5.03
CA VAL A 450 26.40 11.10 -5.40
C VAL A 450 25.49 10.18 -6.23
N ALA A 451 26.04 9.15 -6.89
CA ALA A 451 25.24 8.25 -7.71
C ALA A 451 24.09 7.59 -6.94
N PRO A 452 22.96 7.30 -7.60
CA PRO A 452 21.80 6.66 -6.98
C PRO A 452 22.17 5.39 -6.21
N GLU A 453 23.14 4.60 -6.70
CA GLU A 453 23.72 3.42 -6.05
C GLU A 453 24.10 3.59 -4.57
N ARG A 454 24.56 4.79 -4.18
CA ARG A 454 24.97 5.12 -2.80
C ARG A 454 24.11 6.20 -2.16
N SER A 455 23.28 6.89 -2.94
CA SER A 455 22.23 7.73 -2.39
C SER A 455 21.33 6.89 -1.46
N PRO A 456 20.84 7.44 -0.35
CA PRO A 456 19.84 6.75 0.47
C PRO A 456 18.56 6.44 -0.32
N LEU A 457 18.32 7.14 -1.44
CA LEU A 457 17.11 7.04 -2.25
C LEU A 457 17.05 5.82 -3.15
N ALA A 458 18.13 5.50 -3.88
CA ALA A 458 18.16 4.27 -4.68
C ALA A 458 18.79 3.08 -3.94
N ALA A 459 19.41 3.31 -2.78
CA ALA A 459 19.53 2.29 -1.74
C ALA A 459 18.13 1.89 -1.22
N ALA A 460 17.30 2.85 -0.78
CA ALA A 460 15.92 2.59 -0.35
C ALA A 460 15.06 2.02 -1.49
N ALA A 461 15.12 2.56 -2.71
CA ALA A 461 14.37 2.01 -3.84
C ALA A 461 14.80 0.57 -4.15
N ARG A 462 16.09 0.22 -4.04
CA ARG A 462 16.52 -1.19 -4.19
C ARG A 462 16.14 -2.07 -3.00
N ALA A 463 16.12 -1.55 -1.78
CA ALA A 463 15.59 -2.25 -0.63
C ALA A 463 14.09 -2.55 -0.80
N HIS A 464 13.30 -1.58 -1.28
CA HIS A 464 11.87 -1.71 -1.60
C HIS A 464 11.58 -2.41 -2.94
N LEU A 465 12.57 -2.60 -3.81
CA LEU A 465 12.53 -3.55 -4.93
C LEU A 465 12.92 -4.97 -4.49
N SER A 466 13.61 -5.13 -3.35
CA SER A 466 14.00 -6.44 -2.82
C SER A 466 13.05 -7.02 -1.77
N SER A 467 12.45 -6.15 -0.95
CA SER A 467 11.18 -6.43 -0.28
C SER A 467 10.16 -6.72 -1.36
N GLY A 468 9.68 -7.96 -1.44
CA GLY A 468 8.64 -8.32 -2.39
C GLY A 468 7.40 -7.49 -2.13
N GLY A 469 6.94 -6.74 -3.13
CA GLY A 469 5.55 -6.31 -3.16
C GLY A 469 4.70 -7.56 -3.38
N GLU A 470 3.80 -7.83 -2.45
CA GLU A 470 2.70 -8.77 -2.66
C GLU A 470 1.88 -8.24 -3.85
N GLU A 471 1.41 -9.11 -4.74
CA GLU A 471 0.57 -8.64 -5.85
C GLU A 471 -0.76 -8.14 -5.28
N PRO A 472 -1.18 -6.88 -5.55
CA PRO A 472 -2.49 -6.42 -5.14
C PRO A 472 -3.53 -7.30 -5.83
N THR A 473 -4.39 -7.92 -5.04
CA THR A 473 -5.34 -8.91 -5.53
C THR A 473 -6.28 -8.27 -6.57
N SER A 474 -6.87 -9.09 -7.45
CA SER A 474 -7.79 -8.57 -8.49
C SER A 474 -8.99 -7.78 -7.93
N GLU A 475 -9.26 -7.93 -6.63
CA GLU A 475 -10.30 -7.23 -5.89
C GLU A 475 -9.85 -5.85 -5.42
N GLU A 476 -8.59 -5.68 -5.00
CA GLU A 476 -8.01 -4.37 -4.64
C GLU A 476 -7.84 -3.47 -5.87
N VAL A 477 -7.33 -4.03 -6.97
CA VAL A 477 -7.25 -3.29 -8.26
C VAL A 477 -8.65 -2.85 -8.71
N ARG A 478 -9.68 -3.69 -8.51
CA ARG A 478 -11.09 -3.37 -8.78
C ARG A 478 -11.68 -2.38 -7.76
N ALA A 479 -11.21 -2.37 -6.52
CA ALA A 479 -11.62 -1.41 -5.49
C ALA A 479 -11.08 -0.01 -5.80
N GLU A 480 -9.79 0.13 -6.10
CA GLU A 480 -9.21 1.42 -6.48
C GLU A 480 -9.74 1.93 -7.83
N LEU A 481 -10.00 1.06 -8.81
CA LEU A 481 -10.73 1.46 -10.01
C LEU A 481 -12.12 2.05 -9.68
N LYS A 482 -12.91 1.42 -8.81
CA LYS A 482 -14.20 1.97 -8.34
C LYS A 482 -13.99 3.32 -7.61
N ARG A 483 -12.94 3.44 -6.80
CA ARG A 483 -12.61 4.65 -6.02
C ARG A 483 -12.26 5.83 -6.94
N LEU A 484 -11.44 5.59 -7.95
CA LEU A 484 -11.08 6.55 -9.00
C LEU A 484 -12.28 6.94 -9.87
N TYR A 485 -13.14 6.00 -10.25
CA TYR A 485 -14.39 6.32 -10.96
C TYR A 485 -15.34 7.19 -10.10
N LEU A 486 -15.46 6.90 -8.80
CA LEU A 486 -16.25 7.74 -7.88
C LEU A 486 -15.63 9.13 -7.69
N GLN A 487 -14.30 9.26 -7.61
CA GLN A 487 -13.64 10.57 -7.59
C GLN A 487 -13.87 11.34 -8.90
N LEU A 488 -13.75 10.69 -10.06
CA LEU A 488 -14.03 11.29 -11.37
C LEU A 488 -15.48 11.74 -11.49
N GLU A 489 -16.46 10.98 -10.97
CA GLU A 489 -17.87 11.36 -11.00
C GLU A 489 -18.20 12.48 -9.99
N VAL A 490 -17.56 12.49 -8.82
CA VAL A 490 -17.64 13.63 -7.88
C VAL A 490 -17.00 14.88 -8.49
N MET A 491 -15.83 14.78 -9.11
CA MET A 491 -15.18 15.90 -9.80
C MET A 491 -16.00 16.40 -10.99
N ARG A 492 -16.55 15.50 -11.81
CA ARG A 492 -17.43 15.83 -12.94
C ARG A 492 -18.70 16.54 -12.46
N SER A 493 -19.38 16.02 -11.43
CA SER A 493 -20.57 16.65 -10.86
C SER A 493 -20.27 17.97 -10.13
N THR A 494 -19.05 18.16 -9.63
CA THR A 494 -18.59 19.43 -9.05
C THR A 494 -18.28 20.46 -10.13
N SER A 495 -17.54 20.08 -11.18
CA SER A 495 -17.27 20.92 -12.35
C SER A 495 -18.57 21.34 -13.07
N LEU A 496 -19.52 20.40 -13.26
CA LEU A 496 -20.85 20.70 -13.80
C LEU A 496 -21.64 21.69 -12.93
N ARG A 497 -21.43 21.72 -11.62
CA ARG A 497 -22.05 22.71 -10.71
C ARG A 497 -21.34 24.06 -10.72
N CYS A 498 -20.01 24.09 -10.87
CA CYS A 498 -19.27 25.34 -11.05
C CYS A 498 -19.65 26.03 -12.38
N ASN A 499 -19.89 25.25 -13.43
CA ASN A 499 -20.18 25.77 -14.78
C ASN A 499 -21.68 25.97 -15.07
N ASN A 500 -22.59 25.76 -14.10
CA ASN A 500 -24.03 25.97 -14.28
C ASN A 500 -24.65 26.67 -13.06
N PRO A 501 -24.83 28.02 -13.10
CA PRO A 501 -25.33 28.81 -11.96
C PRO A 501 -26.69 28.39 -11.39
N HIS A 502 -27.51 27.67 -12.16
CA HIS A 502 -28.86 27.26 -11.74
C HIS A 502 -28.91 26.01 -10.82
N ILE A 503 -27.80 25.30 -10.62
CA ILE A 503 -27.79 24.06 -9.79
C ILE A 503 -27.57 24.40 -8.30
N SER A 504 -28.67 24.68 -7.59
CA SER A 504 -28.62 25.13 -6.18
C SER A 504 -28.02 24.11 -5.19
N LYS A 505 -27.26 24.62 -4.22
CA LYS A 505 -26.64 23.83 -3.14
C LYS A 505 -27.61 23.60 -1.96
N ARG A 506 -28.44 22.55 -1.98
CA ARG A 506 -29.28 22.20 -0.81
C ARG A 506 -29.27 20.71 -0.46
N ARG A 507 -28.56 20.35 0.62
CA ARG A 507 -28.59 19.02 1.26
C ARG A 507 -29.65 19.01 2.39
N GLY A 508 -30.40 17.91 2.48
CA GLY A 508 -31.13 17.44 3.68
C GLY A 508 -31.90 18.47 4.53
N GLY A 509 -33.18 18.69 4.24
CA GLY A 509 -34.07 19.49 5.09
C GLY A 509 -34.49 18.77 6.38
N ARG A 510 -34.12 19.32 7.55
CA ARG A 510 -34.59 18.90 8.88
C ARG A 510 -36.10 19.17 8.99
N LYS A 511 -36.93 18.13 9.24
CA LYS A 511 -38.39 18.30 9.39
C LYS A 511 -38.72 19.05 10.69
N ASN A 512 -39.49 20.14 10.61
CA ASN A 512 -40.12 20.78 11.77
C ASN A 512 -41.47 20.09 12.11
N PRO A 513 -41.92 20.16 13.37
CA PRO A 513 -43.15 19.50 13.83
C PRO A 513 -44.44 20.20 13.34
N HIS A 514 -45.56 19.49 13.48
CA HIS A 514 -46.90 19.91 13.05
C HIS A 514 -47.30 21.34 13.48
N ARG A 515 -47.97 22.05 12.57
CA ARG A 515 -49.05 22.99 12.92
C ARG A 515 -50.34 22.55 12.22
N ARG A 516 -51.47 22.79 12.89
CA ARG A 516 -52.82 22.41 12.43
C ARG A 516 -53.25 23.22 11.20
N PHE A 517 -54.18 22.64 10.44
CA PHE A 517 -55.01 23.39 9.50
C PHE A 517 -55.72 24.55 10.22
N SER A 518 -55.80 25.70 9.57
CA SER A 518 -56.70 26.79 9.94
C SER A 518 -57.92 26.80 9.01
N LEU A 519 -59.11 26.56 9.57
CA LEU A 519 -60.36 26.91 8.90
C LEU A 519 -60.61 28.42 8.98
N GLN A 520 -61.56 28.89 8.17
CA GLN A 520 -61.79 30.31 7.90
C GLN A 520 -62.43 31.08 9.07
N ALA A 521 -62.34 32.41 8.93
CA ALA A 521 -63.40 33.40 9.17
C ALA A 521 -63.35 34.31 10.42
N LEU A 522 -63.45 35.62 10.10
CA LEU A 522 -64.19 36.69 10.79
C LEU A 522 -63.68 37.31 12.12
N GLN A 523 -64.11 38.58 12.28
CA GLN A 523 -64.29 39.36 13.52
C GLN A 523 -63.07 39.94 14.29
N ALA A 524 -62.67 41.14 13.82
CA ALA A 524 -62.81 42.42 14.53
C ALA A 524 -62.06 42.75 15.87
N ARG A 525 -61.29 43.85 15.80
CA ARG A 525 -61.12 44.96 16.80
C ARG A 525 -61.15 44.64 18.31
N ARG A 526 -59.98 44.73 18.97
CA ARG A 526 -59.64 45.37 20.28
C ARG A 526 -58.20 44.93 20.68
N GLY A 527 -57.37 45.67 21.44
CA GLY A 527 -57.44 47.06 21.89
C GLY A 527 -56.50 47.36 23.07
N GLY A 528 -55.47 48.22 22.88
CA GLY A 528 -54.53 48.70 23.93
C GLY A 528 -53.46 47.67 24.38
N LYS A 529 -52.52 47.97 25.29
CA LYS A 529 -51.70 49.16 25.66
C LYS A 529 -50.87 48.77 26.92
N ASN A 530 -49.77 49.46 27.21
CA ASN A 530 -48.87 49.38 28.41
C ASN A 530 -47.67 48.42 28.28
N LYS A 531 -46.40 48.86 28.44
CA LYS A 531 -45.65 49.51 29.56
C LYS A 531 -45.15 48.49 30.60
N SER A 532 -43.95 48.59 31.18
CA SER A 532 -42.77 49.46 30.94
C SER A 532 -41.59 49.02 31.85
N SER A 533 -40.42 49.70 31.74
CA SER A 533 -39.44 50.01 32.83
C SER A 533 -38.71 48.84 33.55
N THR A 534 -37.44 48.91 34.00
CA THR A 534 -36.34 49.92 33.98
C THR A 534 -34.99 49.17 34.15
N ALA A 535 -33.82 49.67 33.69
CA ALA A 535 -32.75 50.39 34.45
C ALA A 535 -32.31 49.71 35.79
N GLU A 536 -31.05 49.69 36.24
CA GLU A 536 -29.83 50.51 36.00
C GLU A 536 -28.59 49.57 35.76
N ALA A 537 -27.45 49.88 35.12
CA ALA A 537 -26.38 50.88 35.38
C ALA A 537 -25.74 50.78 36.79
N SER A 538 -24.43 50.94 37.04
CA SER A 538 -23.16 50.91 36.25
C SER A 538 -21.99 50.93 37.29
N ASP A 539 -20.67 50.85 37.07
CA ASP A 539 -19.74 50.75 35.90
C ASP A 539 -18.43 50.04 36.43
N VAL A 540 -17.17 50.04 35.95
CA VAL A 540 -16.35 50.75 34.92
C VAL A 540 -15.24 49.78 34.41
N GLY A 541 -14.77 49.92 33.16
CA GLY A 541 -13.35 49.74 32.78
C GLY A 541 -12.80 48.35 32.39
N ASP A 542 -11.93 48.21 31.37
CA ASP A 542 -11.57 49.18 30.31
C ASP A 542 -10.92 48.48 29.08
N VAL A 543 -10.92 49.16 27.91
CA VAL A 543 -10.05 48.99 26.70
C VAL A 543 -9.78 47.56 26.14
N SER A 544 -9.97 47.23 24.84
CA SER A 544 -10.63 47.90 23.71
C SER A 544 -10.97 46.95 22.55
N ARG A 545 -12.20 47.10 22.03
CA ARG A 545 -12.64 47.13 20.61
C ARG A 545 -12.13 46.11 19.55
N THR A 546 -13.09 45.34 19.06
CA THR A 546 -13.30 44.86 17.66
C THR A 546 -13.91 46.01 16.80
N PRO A 547 -14.53 45.84 15.59
CA PRO A 547 -14.71 44.68 14.69
C PRO A 547 -14.47 44.99 13.17
N GLU A 548 -14.85 44.03 12.29
CA GLU A 548 -15.44 44.17 10.92
C GLU A 548 -14.66 44.94 9.79
N ASP A 549 -14.91 44.75 8.47
CA ASP A 549 -15.85 43.85 7.75
C ASP A 549 -15.34 43.44 6.32
N SER A 550 -16.15 42.62 5.65
CA SER A 550 -16.29 42.26 4.23
C SER A 550 -15.87 43.27 3.13
N ILE A 551 -15.48 42.75 1.95
CA ILE A 551 -15.94 43.21 0.61
C ILE A 551 -15.61 42.14 -0.47
N CYS A 552 -16.32 42.16 -1.62
CA CYS A 552 -16.15 41.23 -2.74
C CYS A 552 -16.06 41.93 -4.11
N SER A 553 -15.39 41.29 -5.07
CA SER A 553 -15.61 41.32 -6.54
C SER A 553 -15.56 42.64 -7.34
N ALA A 554 -14.76 42.66 -8.42
CA ALA A 554 -15.08 43.29 -9.72
C ALA A 554 -14.16 42.78 -10.85
N GLU A 555 -14.54 43.01 -12.12
CA GLU A 555 -13.87 42.52 -13.34
C GLU A 555 -12.65 43.35 -13.84
N GLY A 556 -11.98 42.88 -14.90
CA GLY A 556 -11.02 43.65 -15.74
C GLY A 556 -11.72 44.38 -16.91
N PRO A 557 -11.12 44.55 -18.12
CA PRO A 557 -9.81 44.11 -18.61
C PRO A 557 -9.01 45.15 -19.46
N SER A 558 -7.89 44.73 -20.09
CA SER A 558 -7.22 45.38 -21.26
C SER A 558 -6.52 46.75 -21.01
N HIS A 559 -5.65 47.33 -21.86
CA HIS A 559 -4.90 46.90 -23.06
C HIS A 559 -3.67 47.85 -23.26
N TYR A 560 -2.49 47.32 -23.65
CA TYR A 560 -1.39 47.94 -24.44
C TYR A 560 -0.87 49.37 -24.15
N THR A 561 0.47 49.52 -24.00
CA THR A 561 1.35 50.35 -24.88
C THR A 561 2.83 49.97 -24.71
N GLU A 562 3.69 50.41 -25.64
CA GLU A 562 5.12 50.05 -25.79
C GLU A 562 6.09 51.17 -25.30
N GLY A 563 7.41 50.92 -25.39
CA GLY A 563 8.53 51.81 -24.98
C GLY A 563 9.41 51.13 -23.92
N GLU A 564 10.70 50.87 -24.10
CA GLU A 564 11.85 51.78 -24.38
C GLU A 564 12.03 52.83 -23.25
N THR A 565 13.22 53.05 -22.66
CA THR A 565 14.60 52.66 -23.07
C THR A 565 15.54 52.44 -21.87
N GLN A 566 16.79 52.07 -22.17
CA GLN A 566 17.96 51.84 -21.31
C GLN A 566 18.14 52.76 -20.07
N ALA A 567 18.53 52.14 -18.95
CA ALA A 567 19.60 52.59 -18.05
C ALA A 567 20.27 51.36 -17.40
#